data_AF-A0A1Q8BNM6-F1
#
_entry.id   AF-A0A1Q8BNM6-F1
#
_cell.length_a   1.000
_cell.length_b   1.000
_cell.length_c   1.000
_cell.angle_alpha   90.00
_cell.angle_beta   90.00
_cell.angle_gamma   90.00
#
_symmetry.space_group_name_H-M   'P 1'
#
loop_
_entity.id
_entity.type
_entity.pdbx_description
1 polymer ?
#
loop_
_entity_poly.entity_id
_entity_poly.type
_entity_poly.pdbx_seq_one_letter_code
_entity_poly.pdbx_strand_id
1 'polypeptide(L)'
;MEGITLQEHFATLEDPRVERTKRHQLLAIITIALCAVICGADTWVDVEEFGHAKRAWLETFLDLPNGIPSHDTFGRVFARLDPEQGHRVFSLVGASDQRRLAREASRH
;
A
#
# COMPACT_ATOMS: atom_id res chain seq x y z
N MET A 1 -14.99 19.09 -11.77
CA MET A 1 -14.74 17.82 -11.06
C MET A 1 -13.81 18.17 -9.93
N GLU A 2 -14.32 18.28 -8.71
CA GLU A 2 -13.43 18.27 -7.54
C GLU A 2 -12.93 16.82 -7.40
N GLY A 3 -11.64 16.62 -7.63
CA GLY A 3 -10.99 15.35 -7.33
C GLY A 3 -10.70 15.28 -5.84
N ILE A 4 -11.04 14.17 -5.20
CA ILE A 4 -10.62 13.90 -3.82
C ILE A 4 -9.15 13.47 -3.82
N THR A 5 -8.37 13.95 -2.85
CA THR A 5 -6.97 13.53 -2.67
C THR A 5 -6.88 12.14 -2.05
N LEU A 6 -5.73 11.47 -2.20
CA LEU A 6 -5.44 10.18 -1.55
C LEU A 6 -5.56 10.28 -0.03
N GLN A 7 -5.09 11.39 0.54
CA GLN A 7 -5.20 11.73 1.95
C GLN A 7 -6.66 11.72 2.41
N GLU A 8 -7.54 12.41 1.67
CA GLU A 8 -8.97 12.52 2.01
C GLU A 8 -9.69 11.18 1.84
N HIS A 9 -9.40 10.44 0.77
CA HIS A 9 -10.02 9.15 0.51
C HIS A 9 -9.69 8.12 1.60
N PHE A 10 -8.45 8.17 2.12
CA PHE A 10 -7.95 7.25 3.14
C PHE A 10 -7.91 7.84 4.55
N ALA A 11 -8.49 9.03 4.78
CA ALA A 11 -8.50 9.69 6.08
C ALA A 11 -9.20 8.88 7.18
N THR A 12 -10.13 8.01 6.79
CA THR A 12 -10.91 7.16 7.70
C THR A 12 -10.33 5.75 7.87
N LEU A 13 -9.20 5.43 7.19
CA LEU A 13 -8.53 4.15 7.41
C LEU A 13 -7.90 4.13 8.79
N GLU A 14 -8.32 3.14 9.59
CA GLU A 14 -7.67 2.87 10.86
C GLU A 14 -6.34 2.17 10.61
N ASP A 15 -5.28 2.58 11.29
CA ASP A 15 -3.99 1.91 11.21
C ASP A 15 -3.96 0.70 12.17
N PRO A 16 -4.13 -0.54 11.67
CA PRO A 16 -4.28 -1.72 12.53
C PRO A 16 -2.94 -2.18 13.12
N ARG A 17 -1.85 -1.46 12.84
CA ARG A 17 -0.51 -1.81 13.31
C ARG A 17 -0.31 -1.33 14.73
N VAL A 18 0.45 -2.10 15.50
CA VAL A 18 0.90 -1.67 16.84
C VAL A 18 1.88 -0.50 16.71
N GLU A 19 1.82 0.48 17.62
CA GLU A 19 2.64 1.72 17.57
C GLU A 19 4.13 1.46 17.30
N ARG A 20 4.73 0.49 18.00
CA ARG A 20 6.15 0.12 17.84
C ARG A 20 6.53 -0.35 16.43
N THR A 21 5.57 -0.68 15.57
CA THR A 21 5.79 -1.13 14.19
C THR A 21 5.50 -0.07 13.12
N LYS A 22 5.10 1.14 13.52
CA LYS A 22 4.74 2.25 12.62
C LYS A 22 5.96 3.04 12.12
N ARG A 23 7.01 2.35 11.66
CA ARG A 23 8.21 2.99 11.09
C ARG A 23 7.92 3.75 9.80
N HIS A 24 6.94 3.28 9.03
CA HIS A 24 6.49 3.93 7.79
C HIS A 24 5.04 4.40 7.98
N GLN A 25 4.74 5.60 7.49
CA GLN A 25 3.38 6.14 7.52
C GLN A 25 2.43 5.21 6.74
N LEU A 26 1.22 4.98 7.27
CA LEU A 26 0.26 4.07 6.63
C LEU A 26 -0.08 4.54 5.21
N LEU A 27 -0.31 5.84 5.05
CA LEU A 27 -0.62 6.44 3.75
C LEU A 27 0.52 6.24 2.74
N ALA A 28 1.79 6.30 3.18
CA ALA A 28 2.92 6.05 2.30
C ALA A 28 2.95 4.59 1.82
N ILE A 29 2.70 3.63 2.73
CA ILE A 29 2.60 2.20 2.38
C ILE A 29 1.47 1.96 1.36
N ILE A 30 0.30 2.54 1.61
CA ILE A 30 -0.87 2.39 0.72
C ILE A 30 -0.61 3.00 -0.65
N THR A 31 -0.05 4.22 -0.68
CA THR A 31 0.25 4.92 -1.92
C THR A 31 1.26 4.15 -2.77
N ILE A 32 2.34 3.64 -2.16
CA ILE A 32 3.34 2.84 -2.87
C ILE A 32 2.71 1.57 -3.45
N ALA A 33 1.92 0.84 -2.66
CA ALA A 33 1.24 -0.36 -3.12
C ALA A 33 0.27 -0.08 -4.28
N LEU A 34 -0.52 1.00 -4.19
CA LEU A 34 -1.44 1.39 -5.25
C LEU A 34 -0.69 1.75 -6.55
N CYS A 35 0.38 2.55 -6.46
CA CYS A 35 1.19 2.90 -7.63
C CYS A 35 1.82 1.66 -8.28
N ALA A 36 2.35 0.75 -7.46
CA ALA A 36 2.96 -0.48 -7.95
C ALA A 36 1.93 -1.36 -8.69
N VAL A 37 0.73 -1.54 -8.11
CA VAL A 37 -0.36 -2.31 -8.73
C VAL A 37 -0.83 -1.70 -10.04
N ILE A 38 -1.01 -0.37 -10.10
CA ILE A 38 -1.33 0.33 -11.37
C ILE A 38 -0.27 0.05 -12.44
N CYS A 39 1.00 -0.12 -12.03
CA CYS A 39 2.11 -0.45 -12.90
C CYS A 39 2.27 -1.96 -13.16
N GLY A 40 1.35 -2.81 -12.68
CA GLY A 40 1.32 -4.25 -12.93
C GLY A 40 2.06 -5.11 -11.90
N ALA A 41 2.32 -4.60 -10.70
CA ALA A 41 2.87 -5.43 -9.61
C ALA A 41 1.84 -6.46 -9.11
N ASP A 42 2.23 -7.73 -9.10
CA ASP A 42 1.36 -8.86 -8.74
C ASP A 42 1.68 -9.47 -7.37
N THR A 43 2.85 -9.17 -6.81
CA THR A 43 3.35 -9.70 -5.53
C THR A 43 3.88 -8.58 -4.63
N TRP A 44 4.01 -8.84 -3.32
CA TRP A 44 4.65 -7.88 -2.42
C TRP A 44 6.12 -7.60 -2.74
N VAL A 45 6.80 -8.58 -3.36
CA VAL A 45 8.17 -8.42 -3.85
C VAL A 45 8.20 -7.41 -4.99
N ASP A 46 7.28 -7.53 -5.96
CA ASP A 46 7.16 -6.56 -7.06
C ASP A 46 6.87 -5.14 -6.54
N VAL A 47 6.07 -5.02 -5.48
CA VAL A 47 5.77 -3.72 -4.83
C VAL A 47 7.02 -3.12 -4.18
N GLU A 48 7.82 -3.92 -3.48
CA GLU A 48 9.09 -3.49 -2.91
C GLU A 48 10.07 -3.06 -4.02
N GLU A 49 10.21 -3.87 -5.07
CA GLU A 49 11.06 -3.57 -6.23
C GLU A 49 10.64 -2.27 -6.93
N PHE A 50 9.33 -2.08 -7.15
CA PHE A 50 8.78 -0.83 -7.68
C PHE A 50 9.13 0.36 -6.78
N GLY A 51 8.94 0.22 -5.47
CA GLY A 51 9.26 1.25 -4.50
C GLY A 51 10.72 1.67 -4.57
N HIS A 52 11.65 0.72 -4.66
CA HIS A 52 13.07 1.01 -4.84
C HIS A 52 13.37 1.67 -6.20
N ALA A 53 12.81 1.14 -7.28
CA ALA A 53 13.02 1.67 -8.63
C ALA A 53 12.48 3.10 -8.82
N LYS A 54 11.42 3.45 -8.09
CA LYS A 54 10.74 4.76 -8.18
C LYS A 54 10.94 5.65 -6.97
N ARG A 55 11.85 5.30 -6.06
CA ARG A 55 12.07 6.00 -4.79
C ARG A 55 12.19 7.52 -4.95
N ALA A 56 13.06 7.99 -5.85
CA ALA A 56 13.29 9.43 -6.04
C ALA A 56 12.02 10.17 -6.49
N TRP A 57 11.15 9.51 -7.26
CA TRP A 57 9.86 10.07 -7.65
C TRP A 57 8.85 10.02 -6.50
N LEU A 58 8.79 8.93 -5.75
CA LEU A 58 7.92 8.79 -4.57
C LEU A 58 8.24 9.84 -3.50
N GLU A 59 9.52 10.12 -3.25
CA GLU A 59 9.98 11.14 -2.29
C GLU A 59 9.58 12.58 -2.68
N THR A 60 9.09 12.82 -3.92
CA THR A 60 8.59 14.15 -4.30
C THR A 60 7.23 14.48 -3.68
N PHE A 61 6.48 13.46 -3.20
CA PHE A 61 5.15 13.64 -2.60
C PHE A 61 4.88 12.74 -1.39
N LEU A 62 5.81 11.85 -1.01
CA LEU A 62 5.75 11.03 0.21
C LEU A 62 6.92 11.34 1.13
N ASP A 63 6.63 11.39 2.44
CA ASP A 63 7.66 11.42 3.47
C ASP A 63 8.12 9.99 3.79
N LEU A 64 9.38 9.67 3.46
CA LEU A 64 9.98 8.33 3.57
C LEU A 64 11.24 8.34 4.45
N PRO A 65 11.16 8.77 5.73
CA PRO A 65 12.33 8.91 6.60
C PRO A 65 13.03 7.57 6.90
N ASN A 66 12.30 6.46 6.76
CA ASN A 66 12.81 5.09 6.90
C ASN A 66 12.96 4.36 5.56
N GLY A 67 12.85 5.06 4.43
CA GLY A 67 12.92 4.48 3.09
C GLY A 67 11.69 3.64 2.71
N ILE A 68 11.89 2.74 1.74
CA ILE A 68 10.86 1.86 1.19
C ILE A 68 10.60 0.70 2.17
N PRO A 69 9.34 0.40 2.53
CA PRO A 69 9.01 -0.78 3.32
C PRO A 69 9.40 -2.08 2.59
N SER A 70 9.76 -3.13 3.33
CA SER A 70 9.98 -4.47 2.74
C SER A 70 8.67 -5.14 2.30
N HIS A 71 8.75 -6.15 1.41
CA HIS A 71 7.61 -6.98 1.02
C HIS A 71 6.87 -7.59 2.23
N ASP A 72 7.61 -8.06 3.25
CA ASP A 72 6.98 -8.55 4.49
C ASP A 72 6.19 -7.46 5.21
N THR A 73 6.66 -6.21 5.14
CA THR A 73 5.96 -5.07 5.76
C THR A 73 4.66 -4.80 5.04
N PHE A 74 4.66 -4.77 3.71
CA PHE A 74 3.44 -4.65 2.92
C PHE A 74 2.46 -5.77 3.25
N GLY A 75 2.88 -7.03 3.12
CA GLY A 75 2.02 -8.18 3.42
C GLY A 75 1.41 -8.13 4.82
N ARG A 76 2.21 -7.79 5.84
CA ARG A 76 1.74 -7.64 7.22
C ARG A 76 0.75 -6.50 7.43
N VAL A 77 0.90 -5.37 6.72
CA VAL A 77 -0.04 -4.24 6.83
C VAL A 77 -1.36 -4.66 6.20
N PHE A 78 -1.33 -5.15 4.97
CA PHE A 78 -2.52 -5.49 4.20
C PHE A 78 -3.27 -6.71 4.74
N ALA A 79 -2.58 -7.67 5.36
CA ALA A 79 -3.23 -8.79 6.06
C ALA A 79 -3.95 -8.37 7.35
N ARG A 80 -3.57 -7.22 7.94
CA ARG A 80 -4.22 -6.67 9.14
C ARG A 80 -5.31 -5.65 8.83
N LEU A 81 -5.36 -5.13 7.60
CA LEU A 81 -6.48 -4.30 7.19
C LEU A 81 -7.73 -5.17 7.19
N ASP A 82 -8.81 -4.61 7.74
CA ASP A 82 -10.12 -5.24 7.65
C ASP A 82 -10.43 -5.56 6.17
N PRO A 83 -11.06 -6.71 5.85
CA PRO A 83 -11.36 -7.07 4.47
C PRO A 83 -12.10 -5.98 3.69
N GLU A 84 -13.00 -5.23 4.32
CA GLU A 84 -13.69 -4.11 3.70
C GLU A 84 -12.75 -2.92 3.45
N GLN A 85 -11.83 -2.64 4.38
CA GLN A 85 -10.80 -1.59 4.23
C GLN A 85 -9.78 -1.95 3.15
N GLY A 86 -9.34 -3.21 3.09
CA GLY A 86 -8.46 -3.71 2.04
C GLY A 86 -9.11 -3.64 0.66
N HIS A 87 -10.39 -4.00 0.56
CA HIS A 87 -11.15 -3.82 -0.69
C HIS A 87 -11.23 -2.35 -1.12
N ARG A 88 -11.40 -1.39 -0.20
CA ARG A 88 -11.41 0.04 -0.54
C ARG A 88 -10.07 0.53 -1.11
N VAL A 89 -8.95 0.05 -0.57
CA VAL A 89 -7.63 0.42 -1.09
C VAL A 89 -7.48 0.03 -2.56
N PHE A 90 -7.92 -1.17 -2.91
CA PHE A 90 -7.76 -1.68 -4.27
C PHE A 90 -9.01 -1.53 -5.15
N SER A 91 -10.13 -1.00 -4.66
CA SER A 91 -11.33 -0.81 -5.49
C SER A 91 -11.15 0.26 -6.57
N LEU A 92 -10.10 1.07 -6.42
CA LEU A 92 -9.69 2.07 -7.39
C LEU A 92 -8.88 1.48 -8.57
N VAL A 93 -8.41 0.23 -8.44
CA VAL A 93 -7.67 -0.51 -9.47
C VAL A 93 -8.48 -1.69 -9.99
N GLY A 94 -8.24 -2.09 -11.25
CA GLY A 94 -9.07 -3.09 -11.93
C GLY A 94 -9.15 -4.43 -11.18
N ALA A 95 -10.32 -5.08 -11.24
CA ALA A 95 -10.66 -6.29 -10.45
C ALA A 95 -9.75 -7.52 -10.66
N SER A 96 -8.87 -7.49 -11.67
CA SER A 96 -7.89 -8.55 -11.95
C SER A 96 -6.75 -8.56 -10.93
N ASP A 97 -6.30 -7.38 -10.48
CA ASP A 97 -5.14 -7.23 -9.58
C ASP A 97 -5.47 -7.63 -8.14
N GLN A 98 -6.72 -7.40 -7.72
CA GLN A 98 -7.18 -7.66 -6.35
C GLN A 98 -7.08 -9.13 -5.93
N ARG A 99 -7.19 -10.08 -6.87
CA ARG A 99 -7.27 -11.51 -6.54
C ARG A 99 -5.92 -12.17 -6.26
N ARG A 100 -4.79 -11.54 -6.63
CA ARG A 100 -3.45 -12.13 -6.45
C ARG A 100 -2.81 -11.70 -5.13
N LEU A 101 -2.86 -10.41 -4.80
CA LEU A 101 -2.35 -9.88 -3.52
C LEU A 101 -3.20 -10.33 -2.32
N ALA A 102 -4.53 -10.40 -2.46
CA ALA A 102 -5.40 -10.92 -1.40
C ALA A 102 -5.10 -12.40 -1.06
N ARG A 103 -4.66 -13.20 -2.06
CA ARG A 103 -4.25 -14.60 -1.84
C ARG A 103 -2.90 -14.72 -1.14
N GLU A 104 -1.99 -13.75 -1.29
CA GLU A 104 -0.75 -13.69 -0.51
C GLU A 104 -1.00 -13.26 0.93
N ALA A 105 -1.87 -12.28 1.15
CA ALA A 105 -2.22 -11.82 2.48
C ALA A 105 -2.84 -12.93 3.36
N SER A 106 -3.58 -13.87 2.77
CA SER A 106 -4.14 -15.05 3.47
C SER A 106 -3.13 -16.18 3.73
N ARG A 107 -1.87 -16.07 3.29
CA ARG A 107 -0.81 -17.08 3.51
C ARG A 107 0.13 -16.76 4.67
N HIS A 108 -0.06 -15.65 5.38
CA HIS A 108 0.72 -15.21 6.54
C HIS A 108 -0.18 -15.03 7.76
#